data_AF-A0A926W091-F1
#
_entry.id   AF-A0A926W091-F1
#
_cell.length_a   1.000
_cell.length_b   1.000
_cell.length_c   1.000
_cell.angle_alpha   90.00
_cell.angle_beta   90.00
_cell.angle_gamma   90.00
#
_symmetry.space_group_name_H-M   'P 1'
#
loop_
_entity.id
_entity.type
_entity.pdbx_description
1 polymer ?
#
loop_
_entity_poly.entity_id
_entity_poly.type
_entity_poly.pdbx_seq_one_letter_code
_entity_poly.pdbx_strand_id
1 'polypeptide(L)'
;MQDIECHLATAHLALAGEPWSVLSDVPPSLQTFEVYGQRFGGIEPHFKDYKSAAFELIRSHLRDPQALNCLLMLLAAATLIAIAVAVVVVAEGRRKMLDWHSQRGLSFLQLGLREIKRLCYQHLPIPSLATLAQKSPLPAAASLKKRAQFETRIEFSRVTVFST
;
A
#
# COMPACT_ATOMS: atom_id res chain seq x y z
N MET A 1 -24.85 -29.70 -0.67
CA MET A 1 -24.25 -28.35 -0.63
C MET A 1 -25.36 -27.41 -0.24
N GLN A 2 -25.17 -26.59 0.80
CA GLN A 2 -26.10 -25.51 1.10
C GLN A 2 -25.79 -24.34 0.17
N ASP A 3 -26.82 -23.68 -0.34
CA ASP A 3 -26.66 -22.45 -1.09
C ASP A 3 -26.13 -21.35 -0.16
N ILE A 4 -25.20 -20.55 -0.66
CA ILE A 4 -24.61 -19.42 0.07
C ILE A 4 -25.24 -18.15 -0.46
N GLU A 5 -26.03 -17.49 0.38
CA GLU A 5 -26.59 -16.18 0.06
C GLU A 5 -25.45 -15.15 -0.04
N CYS A 6 -25.40 -14.42 -1.16
CA CYS A 6 -24.39 -13.41 -1.39
C CYS A 6 -24.91 -12.30 -2.33
N HIS A 7 -24.21 -11.19 -2.29
CA HIS A 7 -24.46 -10.04 -3.13
C HIS A 7 -23.32 -9.84 -4.13
N LEU A 8 -23.68 -9.55 -5.38
CA LEU A 8 -22.75 -9.15 -6.42
C LEU A 8 -22.89 -7.65 -6.69
N ALA A 9 -21.80 -6.92 -6.53
CA ALA A 9 -21.68 -5.52 -6.91
C ALA A 9 -20.76 -5.40 -8.13
N THR A 10 -21.21 -4.73 -9.19
CA THR A 10 -20.36 -4.43 -10.36
C THR A 10 -20.20 -2.91 -10.57
N ALA A 11 -19.01 -2.50 -11.00
CA ALA A 11 -18.71 -1.11 -11.33
C ALA A 11 -17.86 -1.01 -12.58
N HIS A 12 -18.20 -0.09 -13.47
CA HIS A 12 -17.39 0.27 -14.61
C HIS A 12 -16.63 1.56 -14.30
N LEU A 13 -15.34 1.45 -13.99
CA LEU A 13 -14.46 2.59 -13.77
C LEU A 13 -13.72 2.93 -15.06
N ALA A 14 -13.87 4.15 -15.56
CA ALA A 14 -13.09 4.62 -16.72
C ALA A 14 -11.57 4.60 -16.49
N LEU A 15 -11.14 4.64 -15.22
CA LEU A 15 -9.73 4.59 -14.82
C LEU A 15 -9.19 3.16 -14.65
N ALA A 16 -10.07 2.15 -14.63
CA ALA A 16 -9.70 0.75 -14.52
C ALA A 16 -9.65 0.13 -15.93
N GLY A 17 -8.67 -0.74 -16.18
CA GLY A 17 -8.57 -1.46 -17.46
C GLY A 17 -9.67 -2.52 -17.63
N GLU A 18 -10.32 -2.90 -16.54
CA GLU A 18 -11.38 -3.91 -16.48
C GLU A 18 -12.47 -3.47 -15.48
N PRO A 19 -13.74 -3.87 -15.71
CA PRO A 19 -14.81 -3.62 -14.75
C PRO A 19 -14.52 -4.33 -13.41
N TRP A 20 -14.92 -3.69 -12.31
CA TRP A 20 -14.85 -4.28 -10.99
C TRP A 20 -16.09 -5.14 -10.74
N SER A 21 -15.86 -6.34 -10.18
CA SER A 21 -16.91 -7.25 -9.72
C SER A 21 -16.55 -7.73 -8.32
N VAL A 22 -17.39 -7.42 -7.34
CA VAL A 22 -17.17 -7.73 -5.91
C VAL A 22 -18.32 -8.60 -5.43
N LEU A 23 -17.98 -9.79 -4.93
CA LEU A 23 -18.92 -10.67 -4.24
C LEU A 23 -18.76 -10.45 -2.72
N SER A 24 -19.87 -10.28 -1.99
CA SER A 24 -19.85 -10.07 -0.54
C SER A 24 -21.11 -10.62 0.12
N ASP A 25 -20.99 -11.00 1.39
CA ASP A 25 -22.07 -11.30 2.33
C ASP A 25 -22.79 -10.04 2.87
N VAL A 26 -22.31 -8.84 2.52
CA VAL A 26 -22.89 -7.55 2.93
C VAL A 26 -23.63 -6.91 1.75
N PRO A 27 -24.82 -6.31 1.96
CA PRO A 27 -25.56 -5.61 0.91
C PRO A 27 -24.72 -4.54 0.21
N PRO A 28 -24.80 -4.43 -1.14
CA PRO A 28 -24.02 -3.45 -1.88
C PRO A 28 -24.41 -2.01 -1.51
N SER A 29 -23.41 -1.16 -1.36
CA SER A 29 -23.56 0.28 -1.12
C SER A 29 -22.57 1.07 -1.97
N LEU A 30 -22.70 2.40 -2.00
CA LEU A 30 -21.70 3.27 -2.65
C LEU A 30 -20.30 3.09 -2.02
N GLN A 31 -20.24 2.68 -0.75
CA GLN A 31 -18.98 2.41 -0.03
C GLN A 31 -18.36 1.07 -0.39
N THR A 32 -19.09 0.12 -0.98
CA THR A 32 -18.56 -1.22 -1.32
C THR A 32 -17.30 -1.12 -2.17
N PHE A 33 -17.31 -0.25 -3.18
CA PHE A 33 -16.15 -0.05 -4.05
C PHE A 33 -15.09 0.87 -3.47
N GLU A 34 -15.44 1.76 -2.53
CA GLU A 34 -14.45 2.50 -1.75
C GLU A 34 -13.60 1.53 -0.92
N VAL A 35 -14.25 0.62 -0.19
CA VAL A 35 -13.59 -0.44 0.59
C VAL A 35 -12.78 -1.36 -0.33
N TYR A 36 -13.35 -1.84 -1.43
CA TYR A 36 -12.63 -2.66 -2.40
C TYR A 36 -11.40 -1.92 -2.98
N GLY A 37 -11.54 -0.62 -3.26
CA GLY A 37 -10.48 0.24 -3.77
C GLY A 37 -9.27 0.35 -2.84
N GLN A 38 -9.44 0.15 -1.53
CA GLN A 38 -8.34 0.17 -0.56
C GLN A 38 -7.29 -0.91 -0.85
N ARG A 39 -7.65 -2.00 -1.55
CA ARG A 39 -6.73 -3.05 -2.00
C ARG A 39 -5.54 -2.48 -2.81
N PHE A 40 -5.82 -1.55 -3.72
CA PHE A 40 -4.83 -0.95 -4.62
C PHE A 40 -3.88 0.03 -3.89
N GLY A 41 -4.31 0.59 -2.76
CA GLY A 41 -3.51 1.47 -1.90
C GLY A 41 -2.83 0.75 -0.72
N GLY A 42 -3.28 -0.45 -0.38
CA GLY A 42 -2.79 -1.24 0.75
C GLY A 42 -1.98 -2.47 0.34
N ILE A 43 -2.65 -3.59 0.09
CA ILE A 43 -2.00 -4.89 -0.06
C ILE A 43 -1.26 -5.06 -1.40
N GLU A 44 -1.71 -4.42 -2.48
CA GLU A 44 -1.04 -4.54 -3.78
C GLU A 44 0.37 -3.93 -3.81
N PRO A 45 0.59 -2.72 -3.29
CA PRO A 45 1.94 -2.21 -3.06
C PRO A 45 2.81 -3.18 -2.25
N HIS A 46 2.25 -3.78 -1.20
CA HIS A 46 2.98 -4.75 -0.37
C HIS A 46 3.42 -6.00 -1.15
N PHE A 47 2.57 -6.54 -2.04
CA PHE A 47 2.99 -7.63 -2.94
C PHE A 47 4.07 -7.21 -3.94
N LYS A 48 4.01 -5.97 -4.42
CA LYS A 48 5.03 -5.42 -5.31
C LYS A 48 6.38 -5.29 -4.60
N ASP A 49 6.37 -4.90 -3.33
CA ASP A 49 7.55 -4.77 -2.48
C ASP A 49 8.25 -6.12 -2.26
N TYR A 50 7.48 -7.20 -2.05
CA TYR A 50 8.04 -8.56 -2.00
C TYR A 50 8.71 -8.97 -3.32
N LYS A 51 8.12 -8.63 -4.47
CA LYS A 51 8.59 -9.15 -5.77
C LYS A 51 9.78 -8.40 -6.33
N SER A 52 9.70 -7.09 -6.48
CA SER A 52 10.70 -6.33 -7.24
C SER A 52 10.95 -4.92 -6.76
N ALA A 53 10.05 -4.34 -5.95
CA ALA A 53 10.20 -2.96 -5.51
C ALA A 53 11.09 -2.80 -4.26
N ALA A 54 11.27 -3.84 -3.44
CA ALA A 54 12.09 -3.78 -2.23
C ALA A 54 12.94 -5.03 -1.96
N PHE A 55 12.33 -6.21 -1.86
CA PHE A 55 13.00 -7.39 -1.26
C PHE A 55 13.42 -8.47 -2.25
N GLU A 56 12.90 -8.45 -3.48
CA GLU A 56 13.23 -9.44 -4.51
C GLU A 56 13.07 -10.90 -4.05
N LEU A 57 12.04 -11.21 -3.25
CA LEU A 57 11.81 -12.50 -2.57
C LEU A 57 12.04 -13.72 -3.47
N ILE A 58 11.61 -13.64 -4.74
CA ILE A 58 11.72 -14.74 -5.71
C ILE A 58 13.19 -15.10 -6.02
N ARG A 59 14.12 -14.14 -5.89
CA ARG A 59 15.56 -14.38 -6.08
C ARG A 59 16.19 -15.20 -4.95
N SER A 60 15.50 -15.40 -3.82
CA SER A 60 15.99 -16.29 -2.76
C SER A 60 16.03 -17.77 -3.19
N HIS A 61 15.24 -18.15 -4.21
CA HIS A 61 15.06 -19.53 -4.67
C HIS A 61 14.70 -20.54 -3.56
N LEU A 62 14.19 -20.06 -2.41
CA LEU A 62 13.78 -20.93 -1.31
C LEU A 62 12.57 -21.78 -1.73
N ARG A 63 12.70 -23.09 -1.55
CA ARG A 63 11.63 -24.08 -1.77
C ARG A 63 11.16 -24.75 -0.48
N ASP A 64 11.95 -24.65 0.58
CA ASP A 64 11.59 -25.16 1.89
C ASP A 64 10.50 -24.27 2.52
N PRO A 65 9.32 -24.82 2.88
CA PRO A 65 8.22 -24.03 3.43
C PRO A 65 8.58 -23.33 4.74
N GLN A 66 9.37 -23.98 5.60
CA GLN A 66 9.74 -23.42 6.90
C GLN A 66 10.71 -22.25 6.76
N ALA A 67 11.73 -22.39 5.90
CA ALA A 67 12.65 -21.32 5.57
C ALA A 67 11.93 -20.14 4.93
N LEU A 68 10.97 -20.39 4.04
CA LEU A 68 10.16 -19.33 3.43
C LEU A 68 9.32 -18.60 4.47
N ASN A 69 8.71 -19.33 5.41
CA ASN A 69 7.94 -18.72 6.50
C ASN A 69 8.82 -17.83 7.38
N CYS A 70 10.00 -18.31 7.78
CA CYS A 70 10.98 -17.53 8.53
C CYS A 70 11.42 -16.27 7.77
N LEU A 71 11.70 -16.40 6.47
CA LEU A 71 12.07 -15.25 5.63
C LEU A 71 10.93 -14.23 5.58
N LEU A 72 9.69 -14.67 5.35
CA LEU A 72 8.53 -13.76 5.30
C LEU A 72 8.32 -13.03 6.65
N MET A 73 8.49 -13.72 7.78
CA MET A 73 8.46 -13.07 9.10
C MET A 73 9.56 -12.01 9.24
N LEU A 74 10.79 -12.32 8.81
CA LEU A 74 11.90 -11.38 8.85
C LEU A 74 11.64 -10.17 7.95
N LEU A 75 11.13 -10.38 6.74
CA LEU A 75 10.77 -9.30 5.81
C LEU A 75 9.62 -8.44 6.35
N ALA A 76 8.63 -9.03 7.01
CA ALA A 76 7.57 -8.28 7.67
C ALA A 76 8.12 -7.37 8.78
N ALA A 77 9.02 -7.89 9.63
CA ALA A 77 9.68 -7.09 10.66
C ALA A 77 10.56 -5.98 10.05
N ALA A 78 11.34 -6.29 9.01
CA ALA A 78 12.16 -5.32 8.30
C ALA A 78 11.31 -4.21 7.65
N THR A 79 10.14 -4.57 7.10
CA THR A 79 9.18 -3.62 6.54
C THR A 79 8.66 -2.67 7.62
N LEU A 80 8.30 -3.19 8.80
CA LEU A 80 7.81 -2.39 9.92
C LEU A 80 8.86 -1.38 10.38
N ILE A 81 10.11 -1.83 10.57
CA ILE A 81 11.24 -0.98 10.96
C ILE A 81 11.49 0.11 9.91
N ALA A 82 11.56 -0.27 8.63
CA ALA A 82 11.79 0.69 7.55
C ALA A 82 10.68 1.74 7.47
N ILE A 83 9.41 1.34 7.58
CA ILE A 83 8.29 2.29 7.60
C ILE A 83 8.40 3.22 8.82
N ALA A 84 8.72 2.71 10.01
CA ALA A 84 8.91 3.55 11.20
C ALA A 84 10.04 4.57 11.02
N VAL A 85 11.18 4.17 10.45
CA VAL A 85 12.28 5.09 10.10
C VAL A 85 11.82 6.14 9.08
N ALA A 86 11.06 5.73 8.06
CA ALA A 86 10.54 6.66 7.07
C ALA A 86 9.57 7.69 7.67
N VAL A 87 8.75 7.30 8.64
CA VAL A 87 7.88 8.21 9.40
C VAL A 87 8.71 9.27 10.14
N VAL A 88 9.80 8.86 10.81
CA VAL A 88 10.73 9.81 11.46
C VAL A 88 11.32 10.80 10.44
N VAL A 89 11.83 10.29 9.32
CA VAL A 89 12.40 11.13 8.24
C VAL A 89 11.40 12.17 7.73
N VAL A 90 10.13 11.77 7.56
CA VAL A 90 9.08 12.68 7.08
C VAL A 90 8.69 13.69 8.16
N ALA A 91 8.55 13.26 9.42
CA ALA A 91 8.21 14.13 10.54
C ALA A 91 9.28 15.22 10.76
N GLU A 92 10.55 14.89 10.55
CA GLU A 92 11.68 15.82 10.65
C GLU A 92 11.89 16.68 9.38
N GLY A 93 11.03 16.56 8.36
CA GLY A 93 11.15 17.32 7.12
C GLY A 93 12.33 16.90 6.23
N ARG A 94 13.02 15.79 6.55
CA ARG A 94 14.22 15.31 5.85
C ARG A 94 13.93 14.53 4.56
N ARG A 95 12.66 14.35 4.18
CA ARG A 95 12.25 13.62 2.97
C ARG A 95 13.02 14.06 1.71
N LYS A 96 13.17 15.38 1.49
CA LYS A 96 13.85 15.93 0.30
C LYS A 96 15.31 15.48 0.15
N MET A 97 15.96 15.11 1.26
CA MET A 97 17.34 14.62 1.28
C MET A 97 17.46 13.23 0.64
N LEU A 98 16.40 12.42 0.70
CA LEU A 98 16.36 11.04 0.17
C LEU A 98 15.53 10.91 -1.11
N ASP A 99 14.58 11.82 -1.29
CA ASP A 99 13.62 11.85 -2.37
C ASP A 99 13.47 13.30 -2.90
N TRP A 100 14.35 13.65 -3.83
CA TRP A 100 14.35 14.97 -4.47
C TRP A 100 13.13 15.19 -5.37
N HIS A 101 12.60 14.12 -5.97
CA HIS A 101 11.55 14.22 -6.98
C HIS A 101 10.16 14.33 -6.32
N SER A 102 9.64 15.55 -6.25
CA SER A 102 8.27 15.82 -5.78
C SER A 102 7.17 15.16 -6.61
N GLN A 103 7.46 14.76 -7.85
CA GLN A 103 6.47 14.27 -8.82
C GLN A 103 6.18 12.76 -8.73
N ARG A 104 7.13 11.98 -8.19
CA ARG A 104 7.09 10.53 -8.04
C ARG A 104 7.69 10.18 -6.68
N GLY A 105 6.90 10.40 -5.63
CA GLY A 105 7.36 10.14 -4.28
C GLY A 105 7.66 8.66 -4.06
N LEU A 106 8.76 8.35 -3.40
CA LEU A 106 9.04 7.01 -2.90
C LEU A 106 7.93 6.56 -1.94
N SER A 107 7.67 5.24 -1.91
CA SER A 107 6.86 4.65 -0.83
C SER A 107 7.57 4.84 0.51
N PHE A 108 6.83 4.75 1.62
CA PHE A 108 7.43 4.80 2.96
C PHE A 108 8.46 3.70 3.14
N LEU A 109 8.20 2.47 2.67
CA LEU A 109 9.17 1.39 2.71
C LEU A 109 10.47 1.77 1.98
N GLN A 110 10.37 2.27 0.74
CA GLN A 110 11.55 2.66 -0.04
C GLN A 110 12.32 3.82 0.60
N LEU A 111 11.61 4.80 1.16
CA LEU A 111 12.22 5.91 1.88
C LEU A 111 12.99 5.42 3.11
N GLY A 112 12.39 4.50 3.87
CA GLY A 112 12.98 3.88 5.06
C GLY A 112 14.21 3.06 4.75
N LEU A 113 14.13 2.19 3.74
CA LEU A 113 15.28 1.38 3.30
C LEU A 113 16.44 2.25 2.82
N ARG A 114 16.16 3.37 2.13
CA ARG A 114 17.20 4.33 1.73
C ARG A 114 17.85 5.02 2.92
N GLU A 115 17.06 5.45 3.91
CA GLU A 115 17.63 6.05 5.13
C GLU A 115 18.46 5.04 5.90
N ILE A 116 17.97 3.81 6.10
CA ILE A 116 18.73 2.74 6.76
C ILE A 116 20.06 2.50 6.04
N LYS A 117 20.03 2.39 4.70
CA LYS A 117 21.25 2.24 3.91
C LYS A 117 22.22 3.42 4.10
N ARG A 118 21.71 4.66 4.15
CA ARG A 118 22.50 5.86 4.41
C ARG A 118 23.13 5.84 5.80
N LEU A 119 22.36 5.49 6.84
CA LEU A 119 22.83 5.40 8.22
C LEU A 119 23.91 4.33 8.36
N CYS A 120 23.72 3.16 7.76
CA CYS A 120 24.72 2.10 7.72
C CYS A 120 26.02 2.57 7.04
N TYR A 121 25.92 3.24 5.89
CA TYR A 121 27.08 3.76 5.17
C TYR A 121 27.84 4.83 5.96
N GLN A 122 27.13 5.63 6.76
CA GLN A 122 27.72 6.71 7.57
C GLN A 122 28.07 6.26 9.01
N HIS A 123 27.87 4.98 9.34
CA HIS A 123 28.03 4.46 10.70
C HIS A 123 27.23 5.25 11.76
N LEU A 124 26.04 5.72 11.39
CA LEU A 124 25.13 6.44 12.28
C LEU A 124 24.14 5.50 12.93
N PRO A 125 23.67 5.80 14.16
CA PRO A 125 22.68 4.99 14.83
C PRO A 125 21.32 5.06 14.12
N ILE A 126 20.54 3.99 14.23
CA ILE A 126 19.13 3.98 13.84
C ILE A 126 18.38 4.94 14.79
N PRO A 127 17.55 5.86 14.28
CA PRO A 127 16.77 6.75 15.12
C PRO A 127 15.77 5.96 15.98
N SER A 128 15.32 6.57 17.08
CA SER A 128 14.24 6.00 17.88
C SER A 128 13.00 5.82 16.99
N LEU A 129 12.44 4.61 16.97
CA LEU A 129 11.37 4.26 16.06
C LEU A 129 10.08 5.01 16.46
N ALA A 130 9.47 5.68 15.48
CA ALA A 130 8.21 6.36 15.69
C ALA A 130 7.06 5.36 15.88
N THR A 131 6.06 5.75 16.68
CA THR A 131 4.77 5.06 16.70
C THR A 131 4.10 5.21 15.34
N LEU A 132 3.66 4.08 14.78
CA LEU A 132 2.93 4.08 13.53
C LEU A 132 1.51 4.59 13.76
N ALA A 133 1.13 5.61 12.99
CA ALA A 133 -0.24 6.12 13.02
C ALA A 133 -1.21 5.09 12.42
N GLN A 134 -2.42 5.03 12.97
CA GLN A 134 -3.48 4.15 12.46
C GLN A 134 -3.93 4.52 11.04
N LYS A 135 -3.72 5.79 10.64
CA LYS A 135 -4.01 6.27 9.28
C LYS A 135 -2.71 6.60 8.57
N SER A 136 -2.55 6.03 7.38
CA SER A 136 -1.47 6.40 6.48
C SER A 136 -1.58 7.88 6.11
N PRO A 137 -0.49 8.66 6.15
CA PRO A 137 -0.51 10.01 5.65
C PRO A 137 -0.81 10.00 4.15
N LEU A 138 -1.43 11.08 3.67
CA LEU A 138 -1.78 11.20 2.26
C LEU A 138 -0.53 11.04 1.38
N PRO A 139 -0.65 10.36 0.23
CA PRO A 139 0.45 10.25 -0.71
C PRO A 139 1.01 11.62 -1.08
N ALA A 140 2.33 11.70 -1.27
CA ALA A 140 2.93 12.90 -1.81
C ALA A 140 2.34 13.19 -3.20
N ALA A 141 1.79 14.38 -3.39
CA ALA A 141 1.21 14.81 -4.65
C ALA A 141 2.13 15.83 -5.34
N ALA A 142 2.34 15.62 -6.65
CA ALA A 142 3.19 16.47 -7.49
C ALA A 142 2.69 17.92 -7.60
N SER A 143 1.38 18.13 -7.42
CA SER A 143 0.71 19.43 -7.55
C SER A 143 -0.65 19.38 -6.84
N LEU A 144 -1.21 20.56 -6.56
CA LEU A 144 -2.59 20.68 -6.05
C LEU A 144 -3.60 20.04 -7.00
N LYS A 145 -3.40 20.17 -8.33
CA LYS A 145 -4.24 19.54 -9.35
C LYS A 145 -4.19 18.02 -9.27
N LYS A 146 -3.00 17.43 -9.09
CA LYS A 146 -2.84 15.98 -8.96
C LYS A 146 -3.40 15.47 -7.62
N ARG A 147 -3.32 16.29 -6.57
CA ARG A 147 -3.95 16.01 -5.27
C ARG A 147 -5.46 16.00 -5.37
N ALA A 148 -6.07 17.03 -5.97
CA ALA A 148 -7.50 17.07 -6.23
C ALA A 148 -7.96 15.88 -7.08
N GLN A 149 -7.19 15.50 -8.12
CA GLN A 149 -7.45 14.29 -8.90
C GLN A 149 -7.38 12.98 -8.09
N PHE A 150 -6.60 12.91 -7.02
CA PHE A 150 -6.61 11.76 -6.11
C PHE A 150 -7.83 11.77 -5.19
N GLU A 151 -8.25 12.95 -4.74
CA GLU A 151 -9.39 13.15 -3.84
C GLU A 151 -10.73 12.91 -4.54
N THR A 152 -10.87 13.30 -5.82
CA THR A 152 -12.11 13.12 -6.63
C THR A 152 -12.00 11.96 -7.63
N ARG A 153 -11.11 11.00 -7.39
CA ARG A 153 -10.70 10.04 -8.42
C ARG A 153 -11.79 9.05 -8.79
N ILE A 154 -12.66 8.72 -7.84
CA ILE A 154 -13.67 7.68 -7.98
C ILE A 154 -14.91 8.15 -7.22
N GLU A 155 -16.00 8.41 -7.94
CA GLU A 155 -17.30 8.76 -7.35
C GLU A 155 -18.35 7.78 -7.88
N PHE A 156 -19.11 7.18 -6.98
CA PHE A 156 -20.24 6.31 -7.31
C PHE A 156 -21.53 7.04 -6.99
N SER A 157 -22.48 7.06 -7.92
CA SER A 157 -23.74 7.82 -7.78
C SER A 157 -24.99 6.93 -7.70
N ARG A 158 -24.87 5.64 -8.03
CA ARG A 158 -26.01 4.73 -8.07
C ARG A 158 -25.61 3.30 -7.74
N VAL A 159 -26.44 2.64 -6.92
CA VAL A 159 -26.41 1.20 -6.69
C VAL A 159 -27.73 0.64 -7.24
N THR A 160 -27.64 -0.40 -8.08
CA THR A 160 -28.82 -1.14 -8.54
C THR A 160 -28.71 -2.55 -7.98
N VAL A 161 -29.69 -2.96 -7.17
CA VAL A 161 -29.76 -4.30 -6.58
C VAL A 161 -30.77 -5.11 -7.37
N PHE A 162 -30.37 -6.30 -7.80
CA PHE A 162 -31.26 -7.30 -8.40
C PHE A 162 -31.35 -8.46 -7.43
N SER A 163 -32.56 -8.79 -6.98
CA SER A 163 -32.85 -10.02 -6.24
C SER A 163 -33.66 -10.93 -7.17
N THR A 164 -33.20 -12.16 -7.36
CA THR A 164 -33.96 -13.24 -8.00
C THR A 164 -34.98 -13.82 -7.05
#